data_AF-A0A0L0ULB0-F1
#
_entry.id   AF-A0A0L0ULB0-F1
#
_cell.length_a   1.000
_cell.length_b   1.000
_cell.length_c   1.000
_cell.angle_alpha   90.00
_cell.angle_beta   90.00
_cell.angle_gamma   90.00
#
_symmetry.space_group_name_H-M   'P 1'
#
loop_
_entity.id
_entity.type
_entity.pdbx_description
1 polymer ?
#
loop_
_entity_poly.entity_id
_entity_poly.type
_entity_poly.pdbx_seq_one_letter_code
_entity_poly.pdbx_strand_id
1 'polypeptide(L)'
;MTGPPLSSPTQLRPLAFLMKSKLDKIGAWQVVTGEKQLKEEDKPDDKVEYFRLDRVASNELVEHLDSNHLGYVSQSLSETEASSGYSIWRLLKHKYAGDDHISKDLALEKFLELQYIDSTANFIAEARAINHRLVSAKVGLDDQVKPSTT
;
A
#
# COMPACT_ATOMS: atom_id res chain seq x y z
N MET A 1 -23.64 2.93 16.94
CA MET A 1 -23.41 2.63 15.51
C MET A 1 -21.92 2.80 15.26
N THR A 2 -21.17 1.71 15.35
CA THR A 2 -19.73 1.68 15.04
C THR A 2 -19.58 1.64 13.53
N GLY A 3 -18.93 2.65 12.95
CA GLY A 3 -18.59 2.67 11.53
C GLY A 3 -17.70 1.47 11.15
N PRO A 4 -17.61 1.12 9.85
CA PRO A 4 -16.78 0.01 9.42
C PRO A 4 -15.31 0.29 9.77
N PRO A 5 -14.53 -0.74 10.16
CA PRO A 5 -13.17 -0.57 10.64
C PRO A 5 -12.26 -0.03 9.54
N LEU A 6 -11.26 0.78 9.95
CA LEU A 6 -10.27 1.42 9.09
C LEU A 6 -9.65 0.44 8.09
N SER A 7 -9.70 0.82 6.81
CA SER A 7 -8.71 0.59 5.75
C SER A 7 -7.86 -0.68 5.88
N SER A 8 -8.43 -1.85 5.58
CA SER A 8 -7.65 -3.09 5.52
C SER A 8 -6.71 -3.10 4.28
N PRO A 9 -5.45 -3.57 4.40
CA PRO A 9 -4.49 -3.72 3.28
C PRO A 9 -4.97 -4.66 2.15
N THR A 10 -6.09 -5.35 2.36
CA THR A 10 -6.74 -6.28 1.44
C THR A 10 -7.31 -5.61 0.18
N GLN A 11 -7.54 -4.28 0.17
CA GLN A 11 -8.16 -3.58 -0.96
C GLN A 11 -7.17 -3.12 -2.04
N LEU A 12 -5.86 -3.01 -1.74
CA LEU A 12 -4.87 -2.59 -2.74
C LEU A 12 -4.67 -3.65 -3.82
N ARG A 13 -4.63 -4.95 -3.49
CA ARG A 13 -4.29 -5.98 -4.49
C ARG A 13 -5.31 -6.05 -5.64
N PRO A 14 -6.63 -6.07 -5.38
CA PRO A 14 -7.62 -6.01 -6.46
C PRO A 14 -7.55 -4.70 -7.26
N LEU A 15 -7.41 -3.56 -6.59
CA LEU A 15 -7.28 -2.25 -7.23
C LEU A 15 -6.03 -2.21 -8.12
N ALA A 16 -4.89 -2.69 -7.63
CA ALA A 16 -3.63 -2.70 -8.36
C ALA A 16 -3.67 -3.60 -9.60
N PHE A 17 -4.32 -4.77 -9.50
CA PHE A 17 -4.51 -5.65 -10.65
C PHE A 17 -5.41 -5.00 -11.72
N LEU A 18 -6.53 -4.41 -11.30
CA LEU A 18 -7.45 -3.71 -12.20
C LEU A 18 -6.78 -2.50 -12.87
N MET A 19 -6.10 -1.66 -12.09
CA MET A 19 -5.41 -0.47 -12.59
C MET A 19 -4.27 -0.81 -13.52
N LYS A 20 -3.49 -1.86 -13.24
CA LYS A 20 -2.46 -2.32 -14.16
C LYS A 20 -3.05 -2.63 -15.54
N SER A 21 -4.11 -3.43 -15.60
CA SER A 21 -4.74 -3.79 -16.88
C SER A 21 -5.26 -2.58 -17.65
N LYS A 22 -5.87 -1.61 -16.96
CA LYS A 22 -6.42 -0.39 -17.58
C LYS A 22 -5.32 0.54 -18.09
N LEU A 23 -4.30 0.76 -17.27
CA LEU A 23 -3.17 1.62 -17.60
C LEU A 23 -2.28 1.00 -18.69
N ASP A 24 -2.12 -0.32 -18.72
CA ASP A 24 -1.45 -1.03 -19.80
C ASP A 24 -2.20 -0.84 -21.13
N LYS A 25 -3.55 -0.93 -21.11
CA LYS A 25 -4.38 -0.74 -22.31
C LYS A 25 -4.21 0.64 -22.94
N ILE A 26 -3.94 1.67 -22.15
CA ILE A 26 -3.72 3.05 -22.63
C ILE A 26 -2.24 3.42 -22.77
N GLY A 27 -1.31 2.49 -22.52
CA GLY A 27 0.13 2.71 -22.60
C GLY A 27 0.73 3.57 -21.48
N ALA A 28 0.01 3.81 -20.39
CA ALA A 28 0.41 4.71 -19.32
C ALA A 28 1.01 4.00 -18.09
N TRP A 29 1.02 2.67 -18.05
CA TRP A 29 1.55 1.91 -16.91
C TRP A 29 3.00 2.25 -16.56
N GLN A 30 3.87 2.34 -17.57
CA GLN A 30 5.29 2.64 -17.37
C GLN A 30 5.51 4.07 -16.85
N VAL A 31 4.61 4.99 -17.18
CA VAL A 31 4.64 6.38 -16.68
C VAL A 31 4.28 6.39 -15.20
N VAL A 32 3.16 5.78 -14.80
CA VAL A 32 2.71 5.83 -13.39
C VAL A 32 3.60 5.04 -12.42
N THR A 33 4.31 4.03 -12.92
CA THR A 33 5.26 3.25 -12.12
C THR A 33 6.61 3.93 -12.00
N GLY A 34 6.88 4.95 -12.84
CA GLY A 34 8.18 5.60 -12.95
C GLY A 34 9.25 4.75 -13.65
N GLU A 35 8.85 3.68 -14.35
CA GLU A 35 9.72 2.91 -15.23
C GLU A 35 10.15 3.74 -16.45
N LYS A 36 9.22 4.51 -17.01
CA LYS A 36 9.51 5.57 -17.99
C LYS A 36 9.70 6.88 -17.22
N GLN A 37 10.87 7.49 -17.35
CA GLN A 37 11.17 8.81 -16.80
C GLN A 37 11.58 9.73 -17.94
N LEU A 38 11.14 10.99 -17.83
CA LEU A 38 11.62 12.03 -18.74
C LEU A 38 13.06 12.40 -18.42
N LYS A 39 13.86 12.47 -19.46
CA LYS A 39 15.23 12.99 -19.43
C LYS A 39 15.27 14.37 -20.10
N GLU A 40 16.31 15.14 -19.79
CA GLU A 40 16.47 16.46 -20.40
C GLU A 40 16.68 16.36 -21.92
N GLU A 41 17.41 15.34 -22.34
CA GLU A 41 17.72 15.02 -23.74
C GLU A 41 16.57 14.42 -24.55
N ASP A 42 15.45 14.07 -23.91
CA ASP A 42 14.30 13.49 -24.62
C ASP A 42 13.73 14.49 -25.63
N LYS A 43 13.25 13.96 -26.77
CA LYS A 43 12.67 14.79 -27.82
C LYS A 43 11.42 15.51 -27.31
N PRO A 44 11.12 16.72 -27.82
CA PRO A 44 9.91 17.45 -27.43
C PRO A 44 8.63 16.61 -27.55
N ASP A 45 8.50 15.81 -28.61
CA ASP A 45 7.33 14.94 -28.83
C ASP A 45 7.21 13.85 -27.74
N ASP A 46 8.33 13.29 -27.29
CA ASP A 46 8.35 12.28 -26.21
C ASP A 46 7.91 12.89 -24.87
N LYS A 47 8.28 14.15 -24.61
CA LYS A 47 7.84 14.92 -23.43
C LYS A 47 6.35 15.19 -23.48
N VAL A 48 5.84 15.65 -24.62
CA VAL A 48 4.40 15.89 -24.84
C VAL A 48 3.61 14.62 -24.62
N GLU A 49 4.06 13.50 -25.20
CA GLU A 49 3.38 12.21 -25.06
C GLU A 49 3.43 11.68 -23.62
N TYR A 50 4.54 11.87 -22.91
CA TYR A 50 4.64 11.52 -21.49
C TYR A 50 3.58 12.26 -20.66
N PHE A 51 3.50 13.59 -20.79
CA PHE A 51 2.54 14.38 -20.02
C PHE A 51 1.10 14.06 -20.39
N ARG A 52 0.85 13.75 -21.68
CA ARG A 52 -0.47 13.28 -22.13
C ARG A 52 -0.84 11.97 -21.44
N LEU A 53 0.06 11.00 -21.41
CA LEU A 53 -0.16 9.70 -20.77
C LEU A 53 -0.32 9.83 -19.24
N ASP A 54 0.49 10.66 -18.58
CA ASP A 54 0.38 10.91 -17.14
C ASP A 54 -0.98 11.50 -16.76
N ARG A 55 -1.49 12.44 -17.56
CA ARG A 55 -2.82 13.05 -17.34
C ARG A 55 -3.97 12.09 -17.65
N VAL A 56 -3.85 11.25 -18.68
CA VAL A 56 -4.89 10.23 -18.92
C VAL A 56 -4.89 9.20 -17.79
N ALA A 57 -3.72 8.85 -17.27
CA ALA A 57 -3.61 7.94 -16.13
C ALA A 57 -4.20 8.53 -14.84
N SER A 58 -4.02 9.83 -14.57
CA SER A 58 -4.66 10.47 -13.41
C SER A 58 -6.17 10.34 -13.46
N ASN A 59 -6.78 10.56 -14.63
CA ASN A 59 -8.22 10.45 -14.81
C ASN A 59 -8.70 9.01 -14.58
N GLU A 60 -8.04 8.02 -15.20
CA GLU A 60 -8.39 6.61 -15.04
C GLU A 60 -8.27 6.17 -13.56
N LEU A 61 -7.25 6.66 -12.84
CA LEU A 61 -7.11 6.39 -11.41
C LEU A 61 -8.29 7.00 -10.63
N VAL A 62 -8.54 8.30 -10.77
CA VAL A 62 -9.60 9.02 -10.04
C VAL A 62 -10.97 8.38 -10.27
N GLU A 63 -11.29 7.97 -11.50
CA GLU A 63 -12.57 7.32 -11.83
C GLU A 63 -12.80 5.99 -11.09
N HIS A 64 -11.74 5.32 -10.65
CA HIS A 64 -11.82 3.99 -10.03
C HIS A 64 -11.45 4.00 -8.53
N LEU A 65 -11.16 5.16 -7.97
CA LEU A 65 -10.99 5.33 -6.53
C LEU A 65 -12.36 5.48 -5.86
N ASP A 66 -12.54 4.83 -4.71
CA ASP A 66 -13.68 5.11 -3.85
C ASP A 66 -13.51 6.43 -3.09
N SER A 67 -14.59 6.89 -2.44
CA SER A 67 -14.62 8.15 -1.71
C SER A 67 -13.55 8.27 -0.62
N ASN A 68 -13.13 7.16 0.01
CA ASN A 68 -12.09 7.21 1.04
C ASN A 68 -10.72 7.45 0.43
N HIS A 69 -10.45 6.86 -0.72
CA HIS A 69 -9.21 7.08 -1.46
C HIS A 69 -9.16 8.46 -2.09
N LEU A 70 -10.28 8.93 -2.65
CA LEU A 70 -10.41 10.28 -3.19
C LEU A 70 -10.16 11.34 -2.12
N GLY A 71 -10.79 11.20 -0.95
CA GLY A 71 -10.56 12.11 0.18
C GLY A 71 -9.11 12.11 0.66
N TYR A 72 -8.45 10.96 0.66
CA TYR A 72 -7.03 10.87 1.00
C TYR A 72 -6.14 11.57 -0.02
N VAL A 73 -6.36 11.35 -1.32
CA VAL A 73 -5.62 12.00 -2.41
C VAL A 73 -5.79 13.52 -2.35
N SER A 74 -7.03 14.01 -2.21
CA SER A 74 -7.33 15.44 -2.20
C SER A 74 -6.73 16.18 -1.00
N GLN A 75 -6.52 15.48 0.12
CA GLN A 75 -5.90 16.06 1.32
C GLN A 75 -4.36 15.98 1.29
N SER A 76 -3.79 15.04 0.54
CA SER A 76 -2.35 14.74 0.59
C SER A 76 -1.56 15.37 -0.55
N LEU A 77 -2.20 15.70 -1.67
CA LEU A 77 -1.55 16.27 -2.85
C LEU A 77 -2.04 17.70 -3.12
N SER A 78 -1.14 18.54 -3.63
CA SER A 78 -1.54 19.80 -4.26
C SER A 78 -2.36 19.55 -5.54
N GLU A 79 -3.05 20.59 -6.04
CA GLU A 79 -3.86 20.48 -7.26
C GLU A 79 -3.02 20.04 -8.49
N THR A 80 -1.79 20.52 -8.58
CA THR A 80 -0.85 20.11 -9.65
C THR A 80 -0.44 18.65 -9.51
N GLU A 81 -0.16 18.18 -8.30
CA GLU A 81 0.21 16.78 -8.06
C GLU A 81 -0.97 15.83 -8.23
N ALA A 82 -2.18 16.24 -7.82
CA ALA A 82 -3.41 15.47 -8.02
C ALA A 82 -3.79 15.33 -9.51
N SER A 83 -3.19 16.15 -10.39
CA SER A 83 -3.34 16.02 -11.83
C SER A 83 -2.33 15.06 -12.48
N SER A 84 -1.43 14.45 -11.68
CA SER A 84 -0.41 13.50 -12.14
C SER A 84 -0.75 12.08 -11.72
N GLY A 85 -0.90 11.19 -12.71
CA GLY A 85 -1.16 9.77 -12.46
C GLY A 85 -0.02 9.12 -11.69
N TYR A 86 1.22 9.52 -11.98
CA TYR A 86 2.41 9.10 -11.24
C TYR A 86 2.34 9.49 -9.75
N SER A 87 2.00 10.74 -9.43
CA SER A 87 1.91 11.21 -8.04
C SER A 87 0.79 10.50 -7.27
N ILE A 88 -0.39 10.35 -7.87
CA ILE A 88 -1.51 9.59 -7.27
C ILE A 88 -1.08 8.15 -7.02
N TRP A 89 -0.52 7.48 -8.03
CA TRP A 89 -0.12 6.08 -7.90
C TRP A 89 0.95 5.89 -6.83
N ARG A 90 1.95 6.78 -6.78
CA ARG A 90 3.00 6.77 -5.74
C ARG A 90 2.38 6.94 -4.35
N LEU A 91 1.45 7.88 -4.17
CA LEU A 91 0.79 8.12 -2.89
C LEU A 91 -0.03 6.91 -2.44
N LEU A 92 -0.83 6.32 -3.33
CA LEU A 92 -1.60 5.12 -3.04
C LEU A 92 -0.68 3.95 -2.71
N LYS A 93 0.37 3.77 -3.51
CA LYS A 93 1.39 2.76 -3.23
C LYS A 93 2.04 3.02 -1.87
N HIS A 94 2.36 4.25 -1.49
CA HIS A 94 2.91 4.56 -0.17
C HIS A 94 1.93 4.22 0.96
N LYS A 95 0.65 4.60 0.84
CA LYS A 95 -0.42 4.26 1.80
C LYS A 95 -0.55 2.76 2.03
N TYR A 96 -0.31 1.94 1.00
CA TYR A 96 -0.56 0.50 1.02
C TYR A 96 0.69 -0.39 0.89
N ALA A 97 1.87 0.17 0.64
CA ALA A 97 3.15 -0.53 0.62
C ALA A 97 3.55 -1.03 2.00
N GLY A 98 2.79 -0.66 3.03
CA GLY A 98 3.23 -0.76 4.40
C GLY A 98 4.22 0.35 4.64
N ASP A 99 3.74 1.44 5.24
CA ASP A 99 4.49 1.85 6.41
C ASP A 99 4.26 0.72 7.41
N ASP A 100 5.24 -0.18 7.44
CA ASP A 100 5.32 -1.32 8.34
C ASP A 100 4.88 -0.88 9.75
N HIS A 101 5.19 0.35 10.15
CA HIS A 101 4.84 0.97 11.44
C HIS A 101 3.41 0.75 11.92
N ILE A 102 2.33 1.00 11.16
CA ILE A 102 0.97 0.81 11.71
C ILE A 102 0.63 -0.68 11.91
N SER A 103 1.03 -1.54 10.97
CA SER A 103 0.81 -2.99 11.11
C SER A 103 1.71 -3.60 12.17
N LYS A 104 2.93 -3.07 12.33
CA LYS A 104 3.90 -3.40 13.39
C LYS A 104 3.39 -2.96 14.75
N ASP A 105 2.96 -1.70 14.90
CA ASP A 105 2.43 -1.14 16.14
C ASP A 105 1.19 -1.90 16.59
N LEU A 106 0.24 -2.17 15.69
CA LEU A 106 -0.95 -2.96 16.02
C LEU A 106 -0.61 -4.41 16.40
N ALA A 107 0.37 -5.02 15.71
CA ALA A 107 0.80 -6.37 16.03
C ALA A 107 1.59 -6.43 17.36
N LEU A 108 2.38 -5.40 17.67
CA LEU A 108 3.10 -5.23 18.93
C LEU A 108 2.15 -4.92 20.10
N GLU A 109 1.18 -4.03 19.92
CA GLU A 109 0.14 -3.73 20.91
C GLU A 109 -0.61 -5.01 21.29
N LYS A 110 -1.08 -5.77 20.29
CA LYS A 110 -1.74 -7.07 20.52
C LYS A 110 -0.83 -8.10 21.20
N PHE A 111 0.48 -8.07 20.92
CA PHE A 111 1.44 -8.92 21.60
C PHE A 111 1.63 -8.51 23.07
N LEU A 112 1.72 -7.21 23.35
CA LEU A 112 1.85 -6.68 24.72
C LEU A 112 0.59 -6.90 25.56
N GLU A 113 -0.58 -6.86 24.91
CA GLU A 113 -1.88 -7.11 25.54
C GLU A 113 -2.19 -8.61 25.70
N LEU A 114 -1.38 -9.50 25.13
CA LEU A 114 -1.61 -10.94 25.21
C LEU A 114 -1.50 -11.42 26.66
N GLN A 115 -2.63 -11.82 27.23
CA GLN A 115 -2.71 -12.33 28.60
C GLN A 115 -3.16 -13.79 28.58
N TYR A 116 -2.65 -14.55 29.55
CA TYR A 116 -3.15 -15.89 29.80
C TYR A 116 -4.51 -15.80 30.50
N ILE A 117 -5.57 -16.18 29.79
CA ILE A 117 -6.92 -16.22 30.34
C ILE A 117 -7.45 -17.66 30.24
N ASP A 118 -7.43 -18.36 31.37
CA ASP A 118 -8.14 -19.62 31.70
C ASP A 118 -7.97 -20.84 30.76
N SER A 119 -7.30 -20.71 29.62
CA SER A 119 -7.13 -21.77 28.63
C SER A 119 -5.80 -21.67 27.90
N THR A 120 -4.98 -22.70 28.10
CA THR A 120 -3.70 -22.86 27.39
C THR A 120 -3.88 -22.99 25.88
N ALA A 121 -4.93 -23.69 25.44
CA ALA A 121 -5.18 -23.87 24.01
C ALA A 121 -5.53 -22.54 23.31
N ASN A 122 -6.34 -21.70 23.94
CA ASN A 122 -6.73 -20.40 23.40
C ASN A 122 -5.53 -19.44 23.39
N PHE A 123 -4.76 -19.41 24.48
CA PHE A 123 -3.54 -18.62 24.56
C PHE A 123 -2.54 -18.98 23.45
N ILE A 124 -2.30 -20.28 23.21
CA ILE A 124 -1.39 -20.72 22.14
C ILE A 124 -1.93 -20.34 20.76
N ALA A 125 -3.24 -20.45 20.53
CA ALA A 125 -3.85 -20.08 19.25
C ALA A 125 -3.72 -18.58 18.98
N GLU A 126 -3.99 -17.74 19.98
CA GLU A 126 -3.83 -16.28 19.90
C GLU A 126 -2.37 -15.87 19.72
N ALA A 127 -1.45 -16.47 20.47
CA ALA A 127 -0.02 -16.26 20.32
C ALA A 127 0.47 -16.57 18.89
N ARG A 128 0.02 -17.68 18.29
CA ARG A 128 0.36 -18.02 16.90
C ARG A 128 -0.23 -17.03 15.90
N ALA A 129 -1.48 -16.61 16.10
CA ALA A 129 -2.11 -15.63 15.23
C ALA A 129 -1.41 -14.27 15.28
N ILE A 130 -0.98 -13.82 16.47
CA ILE A 130 -0.19 -12.60 16.66
C ILE A 130 1.19 -12.75 16.03
N ASN A 131 1.87 -13.89 16.23
CA ASN A 131 3.18 -14.14 15.62
C ASN A 131 3.11 -14.13 14.08
N HIS A 132 2.07 -14.73 13.50
CA HIS A 132 1.86 -14.68 12.06
C HIS A 132 1.67 -13.24 11.55
N ARG A 133 1.00 -12.38 12.34
CA ARG A 133 0.83 -10.95 12.02
C ARG A 133 2.13 -10.17 12.11
N LEU A 134 2.94 -10.41 13.14
CA LEU A 134 4.28 -9.82 13.30
C LEU A 134 5.20 -10.18 12.11
N VAL A 135 5.27 -11.47 11.75
CA VAL A 135 6.05 -11.95 10.60
C VAL A 135 5.55 -11.37 9.28
N SER A 136 4.22 -11.31 9.09
CA SER A 136 3.63 -10.72 7.88
C SER A 136 3.88 -9.21 7.76
N ALA A 137 3.99 -8.51 8.89
CA ALA A 137 4.38 -7.10 9.00
C ALA A 137 5.91 -6.92 9.08
N LYS A 138 6.69 -7.92 8.66
CA LYS A 138 8.17 -7.90 8.66
C LYS A 138 8.79 -7.42 9.98
N VAL A 139 8.12 -7.65 11.11
CA VAL A 139 8.75 -7.56 12.43
C VAL A 139 9.62 -8.80 12.57
N GLY A 140 10.90 -8.66 12.28
CA GLY A 140 11.88 -9.63 12.75
C GLY A 140 11.99 -9.48 14.26
N LEU A 141 11.32 -10.34 15.02
CA LEU A 141 11.86 -10.73 16.32
C LEU A 141 13.06 -11.61 15.97
N ASP A 142 14.26 -11.08 16.12
CA ASP A 142 15.50 -11.75 15.73
C ASP A 142 15.46 -13.19 16.24
N ASP A 143 15.53 -14.14 15.30
CA ASP A 143 15.40 -15.57 15.56
C ASP A 143 16.74 -16.07 16.13
N GLN A 144 17.08 -15.61 17.35
CA GLN A 144 18.23 -16.05 18.11
C GLN A 144 17.78 -16.75 19.39
N VAL A 145 17.13 -17.90 19.22
CA VAL A 145 17.30 -18.99 20.19
C VAL A 145 17.64 -20.24 19.39
N LYS A 146 18.95 -20.47 19.18
CA LYS A 146 19.42 -21.83 18.88
C LYS A 146 19.00 -22.72 20.05
N PRO A 147 18.24 -23.80 19.86
CA PRO A 147 18.06 -24.78 20.91
C PRO A 147 19.44 -25.38 21.22
N SER A 148 19.91 -25.16 22.44
CA SER A 148 21.05 -25.89 22.98
C SER A 148 20.68 -27.37 23.03
N THR A 149 21.12 -28.13 22.03
CA THR A 149 21.19 -29.59 22.13
C THR A 149 22.18 -29.91 23.23
N THR A 150 21.70 -30.45 24.34
CA THR A 150 22.49 -31.21 25.32
C THR A 150 21.76 -32.52 25.60
#